data_AF-A0A0R0HVN9-F1
#
_entry.id   AF-A0A0R0HVN9-F1
#
_cell.length_a   1.000
_cell.length_b   1.000
_cell.length_c   1.000
_cell.angle_alpha   90.00
_cell.angle_beta   90.00
_cell.angle_gamma   90.00
#
_symmetry.space_group_name_H-M   'P 1'
#
loop_
_entity.id
_entity.type
_entity.pdbx_description
1 polymer ?
#
loop_
_entity_poly.entity_id
_entity_poly.type
_entity_poly.pdbx_seq_one_letter_code
_entity_poly.pdbx_strand_id
1 'polypeptide(L)'
;MPLLVSNCAKSFILSTLPKSKQMSRQAPGVVKTRLRGVVFDMDGTLTVPVIDFPAMYRAVLGDEEYLRLKAENPSGIDILGHIDGWPPHKQRKAFDAIAEVERQGLERLQIMPGCAELCAMLDSKKIRRGLITRNTKSAVDLFHERFGH
;
A
#
# COMPACT_ATOMS: atom_id res chain seq x y z
N MET A 1 -3.20 -33.79 -77.06
CA MET A 1 -4.65 -33.59 -77.23
C MET A 1 -5.25 -33.28 -75.86
N PRO A 2 -5.87 -32.12 -75.60
CA PRO A 2 -5.84 -30.81 -76.28
C PRO A 2 -5.33 -29.67 -75.34
N LEU A 3 -4.53 -28.70 -75.82
CA LEU A 3 -4.85 -27.33 -76.35
C LEU A 3 -4.65 -26.23 -75.28
N LEU A 4 -3.57 -25.42 -75.40
CA LEU A 4 -3.52 -24.05 -75.98
C LEU A 4 -4.19 -23.00 -75.05
N VAL A 5 -3.57 -21.87 -74.68
CA VAL A 5 -3.38 -20.60 -75.42
C VAL A 5 -2.50 -19.70 -74.50
N SER A 6 -1.32 -19.20 -74.90
CA SER A 6 -0.99 -17.97 -75.67
C SER A 6 -0.96 -16.63 -74.90
N ASN A 7 0.13 -15.88 -75.16
CA ASN A 7 0.36 -14.43 -75.18
C ASN A 7 0.21 -13.62 -73.87
N CYS A 8 1.25 -12.92 -73.40
CA CYS A 8 1.88 -11.71 -73.95
C CYS A 8 0.95 -10.50 -73.95
N ALA A 9 1.17 -9.54 -73.04
CA ALA A 9 1.06 -8.10 -73.30
C ALA A 9 1.52 -7.25 -72.10
N LYS A 10 1.97 -6.05 -72.43
CA LYS A 10 2.78 -5.12 -71.66
C LYS A 10 1.95 -4.23 -70.72
N SER A 11 2.64 -3.76 -69.67
CA SER A 11 2.64 -2.39 -69.12
C SER A 11 1.31 -1.65 -68.95
N PHE A 12 1.02 -1.25 -67.71
CA PHE A 12 0.53 0.10 -67.45
C PHE A 12 1.11 0.64 -66.13
N ILE A 13 1.83 1.75 -66.25
CA ILE A 13 2.31 2.58 -65.15
C ILE A 13 1.05 3.21 -64.52
N LEU A 14 0.84 2.96 -63.22
CA LEU A 14 -0.03 3.81 -62.40
C LEU A 14 0.82 4.50 -61.34
N SER A 15 0.63 5.80 -61.31
CA SER A 15 1.32 6.85 -60.58
C SER A 15 1.51 6.56 -59.08
N THR A 16 2.70 6.90 -58.59
CA THR A 16 3.01 7.02 -57.16
C THR A 16 2.14 8.12 -56.54
N LEU A 17 1.13 7.71 -55.77
CA LEU A 17 0.45 8.58 -54.81
C LEU A 17 1.44 8.92 -53.67
N PRO A 18 1.57 10.19 -53.25
CA PRO A 18 2.41 10.54 -52.12
C PRO A 18 1.78 9.96 -50.84
N LYS A 19 2.53 9.12 -50.12
CA LYS A 19 2.18 8.71 -48.76
C LYS A 19 2.12 9.97 -47.89
N SER A 20 0.91 10.32 -47.47
CA SER A 20 0.69 11.31 -46.41
C SER A 20 1.54 10.93 -45.19
N LYS A 21 2.52 11.77 -44.85
CA LYS A 21 3.22 11.68 -43.57
C LYS A 21 2.18 12.03 -42.50
N GLN A 22 1.65 11.03 -41.81
CA GLN A 22 1.03 11.27 -40.51
C GLN A 22 2.08 11.94 -39.62
N MET A 23 1.92 13.24 -39.40
CA MET A 23 2.60 13.94 -38.33
C MET A 23 2.01 13.43 -37.02
N SER A 24 2.72 12.51 -36.36
CA SER A 24 2.45 12.22 -34.97
C SER A 24 2.76 13.49 -34.18
N ARG A 25 1.71 14.16 -33.70
CA ARG A 25 1.84 15.19 -32.67
C ARG A 25 2.30 14.46 -31.40
N GLN A 26 3.62 14.34 -31.19
CA GLN A 26 4.13 14.04 -29.86
C GLN A 26 3.76 15.21 -28.96
N ALA A 27 2.83 14.98 -28.03
CA ALA A 27 2.64 15.87 -26.90
C ALA A 27 4.00 16.03 -26.18
N PRO A 28 4.31 17.23 -25.64
CA PRO A 28 5.59 17.48 -25.00
C PRO A 28 5.87 16.37 -23.98
N GLY A 29 6.99 15.68 -24.17
CA GLY A 29 7.35 14.50 -23.40
C GLY A 29 7.39 14.85 -21.92
N VAL A 30 6.40 14.36 -21.17
CA VAL A 30 6.43 14.43 -19.71
C VAL A 30 7.65 13.61 -19.29
N VAL A 31 8.72 14.30 -18.87
CA VAL A 31 9.89 13.66 -18.29
C VAL A 31 9.43 13.01 -17.01
N LYS A 32 9.16 11.70 -17.07
CA LYS A 32 8.79 10.93 -15.88
C LYS A 32 9.98 10.93 -14.93
N THR A 33 9.81 11.56 -13.78
CA THR A 33 10.81 11.53 -12.71
C THR A 33 11.05 10.09 -12.29
N ARG A 34 12.33 9.69 -12.21
CA ARG A 34 12.67 8.32 -11.82
C ARG A 34 12.48 8.16 -10.32
N LEU A 35 11.59 7.23 -9.91
CA LEU A 35 11.43 6.85 -8.50
C LEU A 35 12.77 6.38 -7.92
N ARG A 36 13.18 6.95 -6.78
CA ARG A 36 14.47 6.68 -6.12
C ARG A 36 14.33 5.87 -4.83
N GLY A 37 13.17 5.93 -4.19
CA GLY A 37 12.86 5.21 -2.97
C GLY A 37 11.39 5.29 -2.63
N VAL A 38 10.96 4.41 -1.74
CA VAL A 38 9.60 4.34 -1.18
C VAL A 38 9.72 4.24 0.33
N VAL A 39 8.86 4.94 1.05
CA VAL A 39 8.70 4.79 2.49
C VAL A 39 7.32 4.18 2.73
N PHE A 40 7.28 3.14 3.54
CA PHE A 40 6.05 2.44 3.92
C PHE A 40 5.67 2.75 5.36
N ASP A 41 4.38 2.75 5.64
CA ASP A 41 3.83 2.48 6.97
C ASP A 41 3.72 0.95 7.17
N MET A 42 3.46 0.50 8.39
CA MET A 42 3.29 -0.92 8.71
C MET A 42 1.80 -1.32 8.67
N ASP A 43 1.02 -0.92 9.67
CA ASP A 43 -0.36 -1.38 9.86
C ASP A 43 -1.30 -0.85 8.78
N GLY A 44 -1.97 -1.76 8.07
CA GLY A 44 -2.82 -1.42 6.93
C GLY A 44 -2.07 -1.15 5.63
N THR A 45 -0.73 -1.25 5.63
CA THR A 45 0.11 -1.07 4.44
C THR A 45 0.94 -2.32 4.16
N LEU A 46 1.92 -2.63 5.02
CA LEU A 46 2.74 -3.84 4.91
C LEU A 46 2.10 -5.02 5.64
N THR A 47 1.31 -4.75 6.68
CA THR A 47 0.60 -5.77 7.47
C THR A 47 -0.90 -5.55 7.37
N VAL A 48 -1.66 -6.64 7.46
CA VAL A 48 -3.11 -6.56 7.63
C VAL A 48 -3.39 -5.98 9.03
N PRO A 49 -4.31 -5.01 9.20
CA PRO A 49 -4.68 -4.52 10.52
C PRO A 49 -5.31 -5.65 11.35
N VAL A 50 -4.71 -5.94 12.50
CA VAL A 50 -5.15 -7.04 13.40
C VAL A 50 -5.70 -6.56 14.73
N ILE A 51 -5.51 -5.27 15.05
CA ILE A 51 -6.04 -4.65 16.27
C ILE A 51 -7.47 -4.17 16.03
N ASP A 52 -8.41 -4.68 16.82
CA ASP A 52 -9.76 -4.13 16.92
C ASP A 52 -9.73 -2.91 17.86
N PHE A 53 -9.38 -1.75 17.29
CA PHE A 53 -9.36 -0.48 18.02
C PHE A 53 -10.71 -0.16 18.70
N PRO A 54 -11.88 -0.33 18.04
CA PRO A 54 -13.18 -0.18 18.71
C PRO A 54 -13.36 -1.05 19.96
N ALA A 55 -12.94 -2.31 19.95
CA ALA A 55 -13.00 -3.17 21.13
C ALA A 55 -12.03 -2.70 22.22
N MET A 56 -10.80 -2.33 21.84
CA MET A 56 -9.82 -1.78 22.77
C MET A 56 -10.31 -0.50 23.46
N TYR A 57 -10.88 0.44 22.69
CA TYR A 57 -11.40 1.69 23.25
C TYR A 57 -12.55 1.43 24.23
N ARG A 58 -13.47 0.50 23.93
CA ARG A 58 -14.51 0.12 24.89
C ARG A 58 -13.95 -0.52 26.15
N ALA A 59 -12.91 -1.36 26.03
CA ALA A 59 -12.26 -1.99 27.17
C ALA A 59 -11.57 -0.96 28.09
N VAL A 60 -11.01 0.10 27.51
CA VAL A 60 -10.31 1.16 28.26
C VAL A 60 -11.28 2.20 28.82
N LEU A 61 -12.21 2.70 28.01
CA LEU A 61 -13.06 3.86 28.30
C LEU A 61 -14.44 3.46 28.87
N GLY A 62 -14.93 2.27 28.54
CA GLY A 62 -16.34 1.93 28.63
C GLY A 62 -17.14 2.40 27.41
N ASP A 63 -18.35 1.86 27.23
CA ASP A 63 -19.17 2.10 26.04
C ASP A 63 -19.61 3.56 25.89
N GLU A 64 -20.10 4.17 26.96
CA GLU A 64 -20.63 5.55 26.94
C GLU A 64 -19.55 6.57 26.55
N GLU A 65 -18.39 6.50 27.22
CA GLU A 65 -17.27 7.40 27.00
C GLU A 65 -16.67 7.20 25.60
N TYR A 66 -16.55 5.95 25.14
CA TYR A 66 -16.11 5.65 23.77
C TYR A 66 -17.06 6.28 22.73
N LEU A 67 -18.37 6.15 22.90
CA LEU A 67 -19.35 6.73 21.97
C LEU A 67 -19.28 8.26 21.97
N ARG A 68 -19.10 8.89 23.13
CA ARG A 68 -18.92 10.35 23.22
C ARG A 68 -17.67 10.80 22.47
N LEU A 69 -16.51 10.22 22.79
CA LEU A 69 -15.24 10.62 22.17
C LEU A 69 -15.22 10.35 20.66
N LYS A 70 -15.84 9.26 20.19
CA LYS A 70 -15.94 8.97 18.76
C LYS A 70 -16.81 9.99 18.01
N ALA A 71 -17.90 10.44 18.63
CA ALA A 71 -18.77 11.46 18.04
C ALA A 71 -18.05 12.82 17.95
N GLU A 72 -17.25 13.16 18.96
CA GLU A 72 -16.45 14.39 19.01
C GLU A 72 -15.23 14.34 18.06
N ASN A 73 -14.67 13.15 17.81
CA ASN A 73 -13.43 12.96 17.06
C ASN A 73 -13.64 11.99 15.88
N PRO A 74 -14.31 12.42 14.79
CA PRO A 74 -14.61 11.56 13.65
C PRO A 74 -13.36 11.04 12.92
N SER A 75 -12.22 11.72 13.06
CA SER A 75 -10.92 11.30 12.51
C SER A 75 -10.20 10.23 13.33
N GLY A 76 -10.68 9.91 14.54
CA GLY A 76 -10.08 8.93 15.44
C GLY A 76 -9.85 9.49 16.84
N ILE A 77 -9.76 8.58 17.81
CA ILE A 77 -9.55 8.90 19.23
C ILE A 77 -8.06 8.78 19.55
N ASP A 78 -7.46 9.83 20.11
CA ASP A 78 -6.15 9.73 20.78
C ASP A 78 -6.33 9.18 22.18
N ILE A 79 -6.37 7.85 22.29
CA ILE A 79 -6.61 7.17 23.57
C ILE A 79 -5.50 7.43 24.59
N LEU A 80 -4.24 7.53 24.13
CA LEU A 80 -3.10 7.73 25.02
C LEU A 80 -3.12 9.14 25.61
N GLY A 81 -3.37 10.15 24.77
CA GLY A 81 -3.57 11.52 25.24
C GLY A 81 -4.76 11.63 26.21
N HIS A 82 -5.84 10.87 25.97
CA HIS A 82 -7.02 10.89 26.84
C HIS A 82 -6.74 10.29 28.23
N ILE A 83 -6.01 9.17 28.32
CA ILE A 83 -5.74 8.50 29.61
C ILE A 83 -4.59 9.14 30.41
N ASP A 84 -3.81 10.03 29.82
CA ASP A 84 -2.65 10.67 30.48
C ASP A 84 -3.05 11.48 31.72
N GLY A 85 -4.25 12.08 31.70
CA GLY A 85 -4.81 12.85 32.82
C GLY A 85 -5.52 12.01 33.89
N TRP A 86 -5.56 10.68 33.77
CA TRP A 86 -6.33 9.83 34.68
C TRP A 86 -5.62 9.58 36.01
N PRO A 87 -6.36 9.24 37.08
CA PRO A 87 -5.75 8.75 38.32
C PRO A 87 -4.83 7.54 38.08
N PRO A 88 -3.67 7.42 38.75
CA PRO A 88 -2.66 6.40 38.44
C PRO A 88 -3.16 4.95 38.40
N HIS A 89 -4.11 4.61 39.27
CA HIS A 89 -4.70 3.26 39.30
C HIS A 89 -5.58 2.96 38.07
N LYS A 90 -6.27 3.97 37.51
CA LYS A 90 -7.05 3.83 36.27
C LYS A 90 -6.13 3.80 35.07
N GLN A 91 -5.12 4.67 35.06
CA GLN A 91 -4.11 4.72 34.02
C GLN A 91 -3.38 3.37 33.87
N ARG A 92 -2.96 2.75 34.99
CA ARG A 92 -2.35 1.42 34.98
C ARG A 92 -3.26 0.37 34.35
N LYS A 93 -4.54 0.30 34.76
CA LYS A 93 -5.51 -0.62 34.18
C LYS A 93 -5.72 -0.39 32.68
N ALA A 94 -5.75 0.87 32.24
CA ALA A 94 -5.86 1.22 30.83
C ALA A 94 -4.64 0.73 30.03
N PHE A 95 -3.42 0.99 30.52
CA PHE A 95 -2.21 0.52 29.89
C PHE A 95 -2.10 -1.01 29.87
N ASP A 96 -2.51 -1.70 30.93
CA ASP A 96 -2.55 -3.16 30.95
C ASP A 96 -3.51 -3.72 29.88
N ALA A 97 -4.69 -3.11 29.71
CA ALA A 97 -5.65 -3.49 28.67
C ALA A 97 -5.12 -3.24 27.26
N ILE A 98 -4.47 -2.09 27.03
CA ILE A 98 -3.84 -1.76 25.74
C ILE A 98 -2.71 -2.74 25.43
N ALA A 99 -1.82 -3.00 26.39
CA ALA A 99 -0.70 -3.90 26.23
C ALA A 99 -1.15 -5.33 25.89
N GLU A 100 -2.23 -5.81 26.49
CA GLU A 100 -2.79 -7.12 26.18
C GLU A 100 -3.34 -7.19 24.74
N VAL A 101 -4.05 -6.15 24.29
CA VAL A 101 -4.53 -6.07 22.90
C VAL A 101 -3.36 -6.01 21.92
N GLU A 102 -2.33 -5.21 22.21
CA GLU A 102 -1.12 -5.13 21.39
C GLU A 102 -0.41 -6.48 21.31
N ARG A 103 -0.25 -7.18 22.45
CA ARG A 103 0.36 -8.51 22.51
C ARG A 103 -0.40 -9.51 21.64
N GLN A 104 -1.73 -9.53 21.71
CA GLN A 104 -2.57 -10.37 20.84
C GLN A 104 -2.44 -9.98 19.37
N GLY A 105 -2.31 -8.68 19.07
CA GLY A 105 -2.05 -8.18 17.72
C GLY A 105 -0.73 -8.74 17.14
N LEU A 106 0.34 -8.74 17.93
CA LEU A 106 1.64 -9.29 17.52
C LEU A 106 1.57 -10.80 17.22
N GLU A 107 0.80 -11.56 17.99
CA GLU A 107 0.62 -13.00 17.72
C GLU A 107 -0.05 -13.24 16.36
N ARG A 108 -1.06 -12.43 16.04
CA ARG A 108 -1.88 -12.53 14.82
C ARG A 108 -1.28 -11.81 13.61
N LEU A 109 -0.08 -11.24 13.73
CA LEU A 109 0.55 -10.45 12.69
C LEU A 109 0.57 -11.20 11.35
N GLN A 110 0.02 -10.56 10.32
CA GLN A 110 -0.09 -11.10 8.96
C GLN A 110 0.44 -10.09 7.95
N ILE A 111 1.21 -10.57 6.97
CA ILE A 111 1.67 -9.75 5.86
C ILE A 111 0.49 -9.38 4.95
N MET A 112 0.49 -8.15 4.43
CA MET A 112 -0.48 -7.71 3.43
C MET A 112 -0.29 -8.52 2.13
N PRO A 113 -1.36 -9.08 1.53
CA PRO A 113 -1.27 -9.73 0.24
C PRO A 113 -0.65 -8.81 -0.83
N GLY A 114 0.28 -9.33 -1.64
CA GLY A 114 1.00 -8.55 -2.66
C GLY A 114 2.25 -7.81 -2.14
N CYS A 115 2.48 -7.79 -0.82
CA CYS A 115 3.60 -7.05 -0.24
C CYS A 115 4.97 -7.65 -0.61
N ALA A 116 5.07 -8.98 -0.61
CA ALA A 116 6.31 -9.69 -0.97
C ALA A 116 6.66 -9.45 -2.46
N GLU A 117 5.66 -9.51 -3.34
CA GLU A 117 5.80 -9.27 -4.77
C GLU A 117 6.19 -7.82 -5.05
N LEU A 118 5.58 -6.87 -4.34
CA LEU A 118 5.96 -5.46 -4.40
C LEU A 118 7.40 -5.25 -3.96
N CYS A 119 7.82 -5.82 -2.82
CA CYS A 119 9.19 -5.70 -2.33
C CYS A 119 10.19 -6.30 -3.33
N ALA A 120 9.95 -7.50 -3.83
CA ALA A 120 10.78 -8.14 -4.84
C ALA A 120 10.88 -7.29 -6.14
N MET A 121 9.78 -6.68 -6.58
CA MET A 121 9.78 -5.77 -7.72
C MET A 121 10.65 -4.53 -7.45
N LEU A 122 10.53 -3.90 -6.27
CA LEU A 122 11.33 -2.73 -5.90
C LEU A 122 12.82 -3.08 -5.82
N ASP A 123 13.15 -4.24 -5.28
CA ASP A 123 14.53 -4.72 -5.14
C ASP A 123 15.14 -5.01 -6.52
N SER A 124 14.40 -5.63 -7.45
CA SER A 124 14.85 -5.85 -8.85
C SER A 124 15.19 -4.54 -9.58
N LYS A 125 14.55 -3.43 -9.19
CA LYS A 125 14.76 -2.09 -9.74
C LYS A 125 15.78 -1.27 -8.94
N LYS A 126 16.36 -1.83 -7.87
CA LYS A 126 17.28 -1.16 -6.94
C LYS A 126 16.66 0.11 -6.33
N ILE A 127 15.37 0.07 -6.03
CA ILE A 127 14.65 1.17 -5.37
C ILE A 127 14.74 0.97 -3.86
N ARG A 128 15.24 1.99 -3.14
CA ARG A 128 15.43 1.90 -1.69
C ARG A 128 14.09 1.89 -0.95
N ARG A 129 13.97 1.07 0.08
CA ARG A 129 12.79 0.98 0.96
C ARG A 129 13.11 1.57 2.32
N GLY A 130 12.17 2.31 2.90
CA GLY A 130 12.21 2.78 4.29
C GLY A 130 10.90 2.47 5.00
N LEU A 131 10.92 2.44 6.32
CA LEU A 131 9.76 2.22 7.18
C LEU A 131 9.62 3.41 8.12
N ILE A 132 8.43 4.01 8.18
CA ILE A 132 8.05 4.99 9.19
C ILE A 132 6.73 4.52 9.78
N THR A 133 6.71 4.27 11.08
CA THR A 133 5.53 3.70 11.74
C THR A 133 5.42 4.18 13.18
N ARG A 134 4.21 4.06 13.75
CA ARG A 134 3.93 4.35 15.16
C ARG A 134 4.21 3.16 16.07
N ASN A 135 4.42 1.97 15.51
CA ASN A 135 4.66 0.76 16.28
C ASN A 135 5.98 0.84 17.04
N THR A 136 6.02 0.15 18.19
CA THR A 136 7.22 0.04 19.01
C THR A 136 8.33 -0.72 18.27
N LYS A 137 9.59 -0.50 18.67
CA LYS A 137 10.75 -1.18 18.06
C LYS A 137 10.61 -2.71 18.10
N SER A 138 10.10 -3.27 19.20
CA SER A 138 9.90 -4.71 19.34
C SER A 138 8.90 -5.28 18.33
N ALA A 139 7.82 -4.55 18.03
CA ALA A 139 6.87 -4.93 17.00
C ALA A 139 7.51 -4.92 15.59
N VAL A 140 8.34 -3.91 15.32
CA VAL A 140 9.09 -3.79 14.06
C VAL A 140 10.14 -4.90 13.93
N ASP A 141 10.85 -5.23 15.02
CA ASP A 141 11.83 -6.32 15.04
C ASP A 141 11.15 -7.66 14.75
N LEU A 142 10.00 -7.93 15.38
CA LEU A 142 9.20 -9.13 15.11
C LEU A 142 8.70 -9.19 13.66
N PHE A 143 8.28 -8.06 13.10
CA PHE A 143 7.89 -7.97 11.69
C PHE A 143 9.07 -8.38 10.77
N HIS A 144 10.27 -7.87 11.03
CA HIS A 144 11.47 -8.23 10.26
C HIS A 144 11.87 -9.69 10.47
N GLU A 145 11.74 -10.24 11.66
CA GLU A 145 12.02 -11.65 11.93
C GLU A 145 11.08 -12.57 11.13
N ARG A 146 9.78 -12.24 11.09
CA ARG A 146 8.77 -13.07 10.42
C ARG A 146 8.73 -12.89 8.91
N PHE A 147 8.94 -11.67 8.42
CA PHE A 147 8.66 -11.28 7.04
C PHE A 147 9.78 -10.48 6.36
N GLY A 148 10.94 -10.33 7.02
CA GLY A 148 12.09 -9.64 6.45
C GLY A 148 12.56 -10.31 5.15
N HIS A 149 12.46 -9.57 4.05
CA HIS A 149 13.02 -9.89 2.73
C HIS A 149 14.14 -8.91 2.38
#